data_AF-A0A0P7VCF2-F1
#
_entry.id   AF-A0A0P7VCF2-F1
#
_cell.length_a   1.000
_cell.length_b   1.000
_cell.length_c   1.000
_cell.angle_alpha   90.00
_cell.angle_beta   90.00
_cell.angle_gamma   90.00
#
_symmetry.space_group_name_H-M   'P 1'
#
loop_
_entity.id
_entity.type
_entity.pdbx_description
1 polymer ?
#
loop_
_entity_poly.entity_id
_entity_poly.type
_entity_poly.pdbx_seq_one_letter_code
_entity_poly.pdbx_strand_id
1 'polypeptide(L)' 'LFRVEILFNGRKHFVLKRHREFVSLHKKLKKILQTPDFPNKRSPHFRQKPLEQRRQELEEYVK' A
#
# COMPACT_ATOMS: atom_id res chain seq x y z
N LEU A 1 4.00 9.71 6.66
CA LEU A 1 2.79 8.89 6.92
C LEU A 1 1.93 8.95 5.66
N PHE A 2 1.21 7.88 5.31
CA PHE A 2 0.32 7.85 4.14
C PHE A 2 -1.12 7.95 4.63
N ARG A 3 -1.90 8.87 4.06
CA ARG A 3 -3.35 8.96 4.26
C ARG A 3 -4.01 8.11 3.20
N VAL A 4 -4.69 7.04 3.62
CA VAL A 4 -5.47 6.16 2.74
C VAL A 4 -6.93 6.42 2.98
N GLU A 5 -7.64 6.62 1.88
CA GLU A 5 -9.08 6.76 1.83
C GLU A 5 -9.69 5.40 1.49
N ILE A 6 -10.66 4.96 2.30
CA ILE A 6 -11.33 3.67 2.11
C ILE A 6 -12.83 3.94 2.08
N LEU A 7 -13.51 3.50 1.02
CA LEU A 7 -14.96 3.36 1.04
C LEU A 7 -15.32 1.95 1.47
N PHE A 8 -16.05 1.85 2.58
CA PHE A 8 -16.55 0.57 3.08
C PHE A 8 -17.98 0.75 3.60
N ASN A 9 -18.91 -0.12 3.20
CA ASN A 9 -20.32 -0.04 3.54
C ASN A 9 -20.96 1.35 3.27
N GLY A 10 -20.62 1.97 2.14
CA GLY A 10 -21.12 3.30 1.76
C GLY A 10 -20.60 4.45 2.64
N ARG A 11 -19.68 4.17 3.58
CA ARG A 11 -19.05 5.18 4.42
C ARG A 11 -17.59 5.36 4.04
N LYS A 12 -17.16 6.62 4.11
CA LYS A 12 -15.80 7.06 3.80
C LYS A 12 -14.96 7.08 5.07
N HIS A 13 -13.86 6.34 5.06
CA HIS A 13 -12.91 6.24 6.17
C HIS A 13 -11.55 6.78 5.76
N PHE A 14 -10.86 7.40 6.72
CA PHE A 14 -9.47 7.83 6.55
C PHE A 14 -8.59 7.13 7.57
N VAL A 15 -7.55 6.45 7.08
CA VAL A 15 -6.55 5.81 7.94
C VAL A 15 -5.17 6.37 7.64
N LEU A 16 -4.44 6.71 8.70
CA LEU A 16 -3.04 7.11 8.61
C LEU A 16 -2.16 5.90 8.86
N LYS A 17 -1.38 5.50 7.86
CA LYS A 17 -0.51 4.32 7.96
C LYS A 17 0.92 4.62 7.53
N ARG A 18 1.88 3.97 8.18
CA ARG A 18 3.29 3.99 7.76
C ARG A 18 3.52 2.90 6.72
N HIS A 19 4.44 3.12 5.79
CA HIS A 19 4.77 2.10 4.78
C HIS A 19 5.07 0.71 5.36
N ARG A 20 5.73 0.64 6.53
CA ARG A 20 6.02 -0.63 7.22
C ARG A 20 4.77 -1.42 7.61
N GLU A 21 3.66 -0.72 7.88
CA GLU A 21 2.36 -1.34 8.18
C GLU A 21 1.81 -2.06 6.95
N PHE A 22 1.90 -1.44 5.77
CA PHE A 22 1.49 -2.06 4.50
C PHE A 22 2.33 -3.29 4.16
N VAL A 23 3.65 -3.21 4.37
CA VAL A 23 4.55 -4.36 4.19
C VAL A 23 4.15 -5.52 5.12
N SER A 24 3.85 -5.22 6.39
CA SER A 24 3.42 -6.25 7.34
C SER A 24 2.06 -6.86 6.95
N LEU A 25 1.13 -6.05 6.44
CA LEU A 25 -0.17 -6.52 5.97
C LEU A 25 -0.01 -7.42 4.74
N HIS A 26 0.75 -6.99 3.73
CA HIS A 26 1.04 -7.80 2.54
C HIS A 26 1.65 -9.16 2.89
N LYS A 27 2.64 -9.19 3.80
CA LYS A 27 3.25 -10.46 4.25
C LYS A 27 2.26 -11.41 4.91
N LYS A 28 1.24 -10.89 5.60
CA LYS A 28 0.17 -11.72 6.19
C LYS A 28 -0.80 -12.20 5.12
N LEU A 29 -1.23 -11.31 4.22
CA LEU A 29 -2.15 -11.64 3.14
C LEU A 29 -1.57 -12.64 2.13
N LYS A 30 -0.28 -12.53 1.78
CA LYS A 30 0.43 -13.45 0.88
C LYS A 30 0.41 -14.91 1.36
N LYS A 31 0.20 -15.15 2.66
CA LYS A 31 0.09 -16.49 3.22
C LYS A 31 -1.31 -17.09 3.07
N ILE A 32 -2.33 -16.25 2.86
CA ILE A 32 -3.75 -16.63 2.86
C ILE A 32 -4.32 -16.57 1.44
N LEU A 33 -3.80 -15.66 0.61
CA LEU A 33 -4.27 -15.38 -0.75
C LEU A 33 -3.07 -15.20 -1.68
N GLN A 34 -3.28 -15.46 -2.98
CA GLN A 34 -2.33 -15.07 -4.01
C GLN A 34 -2.37 -13.55 -4.18
N THR A 35 -1.54 -12.84 -3.41
CA THR A 35 -1.42 -11.38 -3.49
C THR A 35 -0.52 -10.97 -4.65
N PRO A 36 -0.84 -9.88 -5.38
CA PRO A 36 0.07 -9.30 -6.37
C PRO A 36 1.39 -8.84 -5.75
N ASP A 37 2.40 -8.59 -6.58
CA ASP A 37 3.72 -8.19 -6.10
C ASP A 37 3.66 -6.86 -5.33
N PHE A 38 4.36 -6.78 -4.20
CA PHE A 38 4.27 -5.61 -3.33
C PHE A 38 5.26 -4.53 -3.77
N PRO A 39 4.83 -3.26 -3.89
CA PRO A 39 5.73 -2.15 -4.20
C PRO A 39 6.74 -1.91 -3.07
N ASN A 40 7.87 -2.62 -3.14
CA ASN A 40 8.89 -2.66 -2.10
C ASN A 40 9.85 -1.48 -2.19
N LYS A 41 9.94 -0.72 -1.09
CA LYS A 41 10.90 0.38 -0.90
C LYS A 41 12.37 0.04 -1.11
N ARG A 42 12.76 -1.24 -1.05
CA ARG A 42 14.15 -1.66 -1.24
C ARG A 42 14.54 -1.84 -2.71
N SER A 43 13.58 -1.81 -3.64
CA SER A 43 13.90 -1.84 -5.07
C SER A 43 14.61 -0.52 -5.46
N PRO A 44 15.76 -0.58 -6.16
CA PRO A 44 16.49 0.60 -6.63
C PRO A 44 15.59 1.56 -7.43
N HIS A 45 14.71 0.99 -8.27
CA HIS A 45 13.73 1.75 -9.05
C HIS A 45 12.72 2.48 -8.15
N PHE A 46 12.29 1.87 -7.05
CA PHE A 46 11.33 2.48 -6.13
C PHE A 46 11.93 3.68 -5.37
N ARG A 47 13.23 3.65 -5.06
CA ARG A 47 13.95 4.78 -4.42
C ARG A 47 14.15 5.99 -5.33
N GLN A 48 14.09 5.80 -6.63
CA GLN A 48 14.22 6.90 -7.61
C GLN A 48 12.85 7.49 -8.01
N LYS A 49 11.75 6.77 -7.80
CA LYS A 49 10.38 7.26 -8.12
C LYS A 49 9.95 8.44 -7.24
N PRO A 50 9.25 9.45 -7.81
CA PRO A 50 8.59 10.52 -7.08
C PRO A 50 7.61 10.00 -6.02
N LEU A 51 7.40 10.78 -4.95
CA LEU A 51 6.53 10.39 -3.83
C LEU A 51 5.08 10.15 -4.25
N GLU A 52 4.57 10.90 -5.23
CA GLU A 52 3.21 10.71 -5.77
C GLU A 52 3.06 9.38 -6.51
N GLN A 53 4.04 9.00 -7.31
CA GLN A 53 4.02 7.72 -8.02
C GLN A 53 4.08 6.54 -7.03
N ARG A 54 4.86 6.68 -5.95
CA ARG A 54 4.86 5.70 -4.85
C ARG A 54 3.52 5.61 -4.14
N ARG A 55 2.79 6.73 -4.03
CA ARG A 55 1.46 6.78 -3.42
C ARG A 55 0.45 6.08 -4.33
N GLN A 56 0.46 6.36 -5.63
CA GLN A 56 -0.41 5.71 -6.62
C GLN A 56 -0.23 4.19 -6.64
N GLU A 57 1.01 3.69 -6.68
CA GLU A 57 1.28 2.24 -6.64
C GLU A 57 0.80 1.58 -5.34
N LEU A 58 0.84 2.30 -4.21
CA LEU A 58 0.28 1.81 -2.95
C LEU A 58 -1.25 1.85 -2.92
N GLU A 59 -1.87 2.86 -3.53
CA GLU A 59 -3.34 2.94 -3.66
C GLU A 59 -3.87 1.84 -4.59
N GLU A 60 -3.18 1.57 -5.71
CA GLU A 60 -3.53 0.51 -6.65
C GLU A 60 -3.42 -0.89 -6.03
N TYR A 61 -2.37 -1.14 -5.23
CA TYR A 61 -2.22 -2.41 -4.52
C TYR A 61 -3.32 -2.69 -3.47
N VAL A 62 -3.95 -1.64 -2.93
CA VAL A 62 -4.99 -1.75 -1.88
C VAL A 62 -6.41 -1.85 -2.48
N LYS A 63 -6.58 -1.48 -3.75
CA LYS A 63 -7.85 -1.52 -4.47
C LYS A 63 -8.30 -2.96 -4.73
#